data_AF-A0A958KCF1-F1
#
_entry.id   AF-A0A958KCF1-F1
#
_cell.length_a   1.000
_cell.length_b   1.000
_cell.length_c   1.000
_cell.angle_alpha   90.00
_cell.angle_beta   90.00
_cell.angle_gamma   90.00
#
_symmetry.space_group_name_H-M   'P 1'
#
loop_
_entity.id
_entity.type
_entity.pdbx_description
1 polymer ?
#
loop_
_entity_poly.entity_id
_entity_poly.type
_entity_poly.pdbx_seq_one_letter_code
_entity_poly.pdbx_strand_id
1 'polypeptide(L)'
;MANITPDLEKARQRICKIAEDVGLDFFETIFELVKYNELNAIAARGGFPVRYPHWRWGMDYEQLSKGYEYGLSKIYELVINTNPCYAYLMEGNEFVDQKLVMAHVYGHCDFFKNNQWFSQTDRKMIDTMANHATRIRRYIDSYGIDVVEDFIDKCLSIDNLIDIHGTYRKKNPNLEEHREVPQSDEESQKNLYVTRDYMEAYLNPEAPKREMNPNMEGLRRVPEQPVRDVMSFLIHHAPLPEWQQDIMSIIRDEALYFAPQGMTKIMNEGWASYWHSRLMTEKIANDGEIIDFADRHSGTMAMSPGGFNPYKVGIELFRDIERRWNMGQFGKEWNECTDLKERKNWDRELGQGREKIFQVRRDYNDVTFIDEFLTEEFCVKNRMFVYRFNKRTGQFEVDTRDFPLIKKKFLFQLTNFGQPIINVIDANFRNRSELLLGHIFEGIELQPNFLEATLKNVQAIWKRPVNLATVMDEEARIFTFDGREFITTPFSELPVGEGQKDKPSEKDKKDLAKKP
;
A
#
# COMPACT_ATOMS: atom_id res chain seq x y z
N MET A 1 -11.67 30.91 5.94
CA MET A 1 -10.37 31.54 5.65
C MET A 1 -9.34 30.83 6.51
N ALA A 2 -8.26 30.35 5.91
CA ALA A 2 -7.13 29.78 6.63
C ALA A 2 -6.64 30.73 7.74
N ASN A 3 -6.44 30.19 8.95
CA ASN A 3 -5.93 30.97 10.08
C ASN A 3 -4.40 31.12 10.00
N ILE A 4 -3.89 31.77 8.95
CA ILE A 4 -2.46 32.09 8.84
C ILE A 4 -2.25 33.61 8.91
N THR A 5 -1.08 34.01 9.38
CA THR A 5 -0.74 35.44 9.53
C THR A 5 -0.65 36.14 8.17
N PRO A 6 -0.83 37.46 8.09
CA PRO A 6 -0.73 38.19 6.81
C PRO A 6 0.60 38.00 6.08
N ASP A 7 1.70 37.85 6.81
CA ASP A 7 3.02 37.63 6.21
C ASP A 7 3.21 36.21 5.70
N LEU A 8 2.63 35.21 6.38
CA LEU A 8 2.57 33.84 5.87
C LEU A 8 1.67 33.74 4.63
N GLU A 9 0.55 34.46 4.57
CA GLU A 9 -0.30 34.48 3.38
C GLU A 9 0.44 35.11 2.18
N LYS A 10 1.18 36.21 2.37
CA LYS A 10 2.05 36.77 1.32
C LYS A 10 3.11 35.77 0.85
N ALA A 11 3.75 35.06 1.79
CA ALA A 11 4.72 34.03 1.46
C ALA A 11 4.06 32.88 0.67
N ARG A 12 2.90 32.41 1.13
CA ARG A 12 2.11 31.36 0.46
C ARG A 12 1.78 31.74 -0.98
N GLN A 13 1.27 32.95 -1.22
CA GLN A 13 0.96 33.45 -2.56
C GLN A 13 2.20 33.52 -3.46
N ARG A 14 3.32 34.05 -2.93
CA ARG A 14 4.59 34.12 -3.66
C ARG A 14 5.09 32.72 -4.03
N ILE A 15 5.10 31.79 -3.08
CA ILE A 15 5.59 30.41 -3.29
C ILE A 15 4.66 29.65 -4.26
N CYS A 16 3.35 29.83 -4.14
CA CYS A 16 2.35 29.27 -5.08
C CYS A 16 2.71 29.65 -6.52
N LYS A 17 2.88 30.96 -6.77
CA LYS A 17 3.25 31.45 -8.09
C LYS A 17 4.58 30.90 -8.59
N ILE A 18 5.59 30.84 -7.72
CA ILE A 18 6.90 30.27 -8.05
C ILE A 18 6.77 28.79 -8.45
N ALA A 19 5.93 28.02 -7.76
CA ALA A 19 5.67 26.62 -8.04
C ALA A 19 4.93 26.44 -9.39
N GLU A 20 3.93 27.27 -9.68
CA GLU A 20 3.24 27.29 -10.98
C GLU A 20 4.20 27.65 -12.12
N ASP A 21 5.05 28.66 -11.94
CA ASP A 21 6.02 29.14 -12.94
C ASP A 21 7.04 28.06 -13.36
N VAL A 22 7.30 27.06 -12.52
CA VAL A 22 8.21 25.94 -12.84
C VAL A 22 7.48 24.71 -13.38
N GLY A 23 6.16 24.80 -13.57
CA GLY A 23 5.32 23.78 -14.18
C GLY A 23 4.69 22.78 -13.20
N LEU A 24 4.70 23.05 -11.88
CA LEU A 24 3.95 22.22 -10.94
C LEU A 24 2.45 22.48 -11.08
N ASP A 25 1.67 21.40 -11.09
CA ASP A 25 0.21 21.44 -11.18
C ASP A 25 -0.39 20.75 -9.95
N PHE A 26 -1.01 21.52 -9.07
CA PHE A 26 -1.52 21.06 -7.78
C PHE A 26 -3.00 21.44 -7.58
N PHE A 27 -3.64 20.90 -6.54
CA PHE A 27 -4.99 21.34 -6.13
C PHE A 27 -4.90 22.68 -5.40
N GLU A 28 -6.04 23.33 -5.15
CA GLU A 28 -6.05 24.46 -4.23
C GLU A 28 -5.50 24.02 -2.88
N THR A 29 -4.41 24.64 -2.42
CA THR A 29 -3.73 24.27 -1.17
C THR A 29 -4.08 25.26 -0.07
N ILE A 30 -4.72 24.76 0.99
CA ILE A 30 -5.10 25.49 2.19
C ILE A 30 -4.09 25.16 3.30
N PHE A 31 -3.41 26.19 3.80
CA PHE A 31 -2.51 26.05 4.95
C PHE A 31 -3.20 26.50 6.23
N GLU A 32 -3.14 25.71 7.29
CA GLU A 32 -3.67 26.07 8.60
C GLU A 32 -2.55 26.16 9.63
N LEU A 33 -2.48 27.28 10.36
CA LEU A 33 -1.54 27.41 11.47
C LEU A 33 -2.12 26.71 12.70
N VAL A 34 -1.38 25.74 13.22
CA VAL A 34 -1.79 24.92 14.36
C VAL A 34 -0.74 24.94 15.46
N LYS A 35 -1.21 24.77 16.70
CA LYS A 35 -0.32 24.62 17.85
C LYS A 35 0.31 23.24 17.85
N TYR A 36 1.39 23.11 18.62
CA TYR A 36 2.09 21.85 18.84
C TYR A 36 1.16 20.68 19.25
N ASN A 37 0.33 20.87 20.28
CA ASN A 37 -0.60 19.82 20.74
C ASN A 37 -1.65 19.47 19.67
N GLU A 38 -2.10 20.46 18.90
CA GLU A 38 -3.09 20.26 17.84
C GLU A 38 -2.48 19.46 16.68
N LEU A 39 -1.25 19.79 16.27
CA LEU A 39 -0.53 19.05 15.23
C LEU A 39 -0.35 17.58 15.61
N ASN A 40 0.08 17.29 16.83
CA ASN A 40 0.21 15.90 17.31
C ASN A 40 -1.14 15.17 17.33
N ALA A 41 -2.22 15.85 17.73
CA ALA A 41 -3.55 15.25 17.74
C ALA A 41 -4.08 14.96 16.32
N ILE A 42 -3.80 15.84 15.36
CA ILE A 42 -4.15 15.64 13.95
C ILE A 42 -3.30 14.52 13.34
N ALA A 43 -1.99 14.52 13.61
CA ALA A 43 -1.06 13.48 13.14
C ALA A 43 -1.40 12.09 13.68
N ALA A 44 -1.76 11.98 14.96
CA ALA A 44 -2.22 10.72 15.58
C ALA A 44 -3.48 10.15 14.90
N ARG A 45 -4.30 11.01 14.28
CA ARG A 45 -5.48 10.63 13.50
C ARG A 45 -5.18 10.50 12.00
N GLY A 46 -3.91 10.38 11.61
CA GLY A 46 -3.50 10.20 10.23
C GLY A 46 -3.65 11.44 9.36
N GLY A 47 -3.60 12.65 9.95
CA GLY A 47 -3.77 13.91 9.24
C GLY A 47 -5.17 14.51 9.35
N PHE A 48 -6.16 13.77 9.84
CA PHE A 48 -7.55 14.20 9.82
C PHE A 48 -7.99 14.90 11.11
N PRO A 49 -8.70 16.05 11.02
CA PRO A 49 -9.23 16.75 12.20
C PRO A 49 -10.26 15.94 12.98
N VAL A 50 -10.98 15.05 12.29
CA VAL A 50 -12.01 14.18 12.87
C VAL A 50 -11.80 12.78 12.33
N ARG A 51 -11.73 11.81 13.24
CA ARG A 51 -11.73 10.37 12.96
C ARG A 51 -12.60 9.68 14.01
N TYR A 52 -12.96 8.43 13.79
CA TYR A 52 -13.75 7.67 14.74
C TYR A 52 -13.04 7.54 16.10
N PRO A 53 -13.79 7.55 17.21
CA PRO A 53 -13.20 7.40 18.54
C PRO A 53 -12.59 6.00 18.70
N HIS A 54 -11.35 5.95 19.15
CA HIS A 54 -10.63 4.71 19.43
C HIS A 54 -9.42 5.00 20.32
N TRP A 55 -9.11 4.12 21.28
CA TRP A 55 -7.98 4.30 22.21
C TRP A 55 -6.63 4.44 21.50
N ARG A 56 -6.44 3.77 20.35
CA ARG A 56 -5.18 3.78 19.57
C ARG A 56 -4.70 5.20 19.25
N TRP A 57 -5.62 6.10 18.91
CA TRP A 57 -5.26 7.50 18.61
C TRP A 57 -4.71 8.23 19.82
N GLY A 58 -5.15 7.89 21.02
CA GLY A 58 -4.59 8.40 22.27
C GLY A 58 -3.17 7.88 22.51
N MET A 59 -2.92 6.60 22.24
CA MET A 59 -1.56 6.04 22.34
C MET A 59 -0.61 6.64 21.30
N ASP A 60 -1.07 6.79 20.05
CA ASP A 60 -0.29 7.44 19.00
C ASP A 60 0.03 8.90 19.35
N TYR A 61 -0.95 9.63 19.92
CA TYR A 61 -0.75 11.00 20.41
C TYR A 61 0.32 11.06 21.51
N GLU A 62 0.24 10.19 22.51
CA GLU A 62 1.23 10.13 23.61
C GLU A 62 2.63 9.82 23.09
N GLN A 63 2.74 8.90 22.12
CA GLN A 63 4.02 8.57 21.49
C GLN A 63 4.60 9.76 20.73
N LEU A 64 3.79 10.43 19.89
CA LEU A 64 4.21 11.60 19.12
C LEU A 64 4.60 12.77 20.02
N SER A 65 3.77 13.06 21.03
CA SER A 65 4.01 14.16 21.96
C SER A 65 5.30 13.96 22.76
N LYS A 66 5.53 12.76 23.31
CA LYS A 66 6.78 12.46 24.04
C LYS A 66 7.99 12.45 23.12
N GLY A 67 7.84 11.90 21.91
CA GLY A 67 8.90 11.89 20.90
C GLY A 67 9.39 13.31 20.60
N TYR A 68 8.47 14.26 20.50
CA TYR A 68 8.81 15.65 20.27
C TYR A 68 9.37 16.36 21.51
N GLU A 69 8.78 16.14 22.69
CA GLU A 69 9.26 16.72 23.96
C GLU A 69 10.71 16.34 24.25
N TYR A 70 11.10 15.10 23.94
CA TYR A 70 12.48 14.62 24.07
C TYR A 70 13.38 14.90 22.85
N GLY A 71 12.87 15.61 21.82
CA GLY A 71 13.63 15.93 20.62
C GLY A 71 13.99 14.73 19.74
N LEU A 72 13.27 13.61 19.88
CA LEU A 72 13.47 12.37 19.13
C LEU A 72 12.83 12.41 17.74
N SER A 73 11.72 13.14 17.60
CA SER A 73 11.00 13.28 16.33
C SER A 73 10.37 14.66 16.21
N LYS A 74 10.42 15.24 15.00
CA LYS A 74 9.77 16.50 14.66
C LYS A 74 8.93 16.32 13.41
N ILE A 75 7.64 16.63 13.50
CA ILE A 75 6.75 16.69 12.33
C ILE A 75 6.96 18.06 11.70
N TYR A 76 7.61 18.08 10.54
CA TYR A 76 7.83 19.33 9.80
C TYR A 76 6.61 19.70 8.98
N GLU A 77 5.99 18.72 8.36
CA GLU A 77 4.87 18.88 7.46
C GLU A 77 3.82 17.81 7.76
N LEU A 78 2.57 18.14 7.49
CA LEU A 78 1.47 17.19 7.47
C LEU A 78 0.50 17.64 6.39
N VAL A 79 0.45 16.90 5.29
CA VAL A 79 -0.40 17.20 4.12
C VAL A 79 -1.44 16.10 3.90
N ILE A 80 -2.66 16.50 3.55
CA ILE A 80 -3.77 15.60 3.24
C ILE A 80 -4.05 15.65 1.74
N ASN A 81 -4.00 14.49 1.10
CA ASN A 81 -4.40 14.30 -0.28
C ASN A 81 -5.93 14.46 -0.49
N THR A 82 -6.39 15.71 -0.58
CA THR A 82 -7.79 16.08 -0.82
C THR A 82 -7.88 17.22 -1.83
N ASN A 83 -9.09 17.55 -2.28
CA ASN A 83 -9.35 18.73 -3.12
C ASN A 83 -10.48 19.58 -2.50
N PRO A 84 -10.16 20.72 -1.83
CA PRO A 84 -8.83 21.33 -1.71
C PRO A 84 -7.86 20.49 -0.86
N CYS A 85 -6.56 20.65 -1.09
CA CYS A 85 -5.48 20.00 -0.35
C CYS A 85 -5.23 20.77 0.95
N TYR A 86 -5.26 20.08 2.09
CA TYR A 86 -5.02 20.69 3.39
C TYR A 86 -3.62 20.38 3.89
N ALA A 87 -2.94 21.40 4.41
CA ALA A 87 -1.64 21.25 5.05
C ALA A 87 -1.55 22.05 6.35
N TYR A 88 -0.82 21.52 7.32
CA TYR A 88 -0.70 22.13 8.63
C TYR A 88 0.69 22.72 8.85
N LEU A 89 0.72 23.98 9.26
CA LEU A 89 1.92 24.72 9.65
C LEU A 89 1.97 24.78 11.17
N MET A 90 3.11 24.43 11.76
CA MET A 90 3.28 24.53 13.20
C MET A 90 3.63 25.97 13.60
N GLU A 91 2.90 26.57 14.53
CA GLU A 91 3.10 27.97 14.97
C GLU A 91 4.54 28.26 15.46
N GLY A 92 5.18 27.30 16.12
CA GLY A 92 6.54 27.44 16.67
C GLY A 92 7.69 27.31 15.66
N ASN A 93 7.41 27.17 14.36
CA ASN A 93 8.44 27.10 13.33
C ASN A 93 8.93 28.50 12.93
N GLU A 94 10.24 28.62 12.67
CA GLU A 94 10.85 29.83 12.11
C GLU A 94 10.28 30.17 10.74
N PHE A 95 10.34 31.44 10.34
CA PHE A 95 9.75 31.87 9.06
C PHE A 95 10.36 31.16 7.84
N VAL A 96 11.66 30.84 7.88
CA VAL A 96 12.34 30.03 6.85
C VAL A 96 11.80 28.59 6.82
N ASP A 97 11.52 28.00 7.98
CA ASP A 97 10.95 26.65 8.11
C ASP A 97 9.53 26.63 7.51
N GLN A 98 8.72 27.67 7.76
CA GLN A 98 7.38 27.79 7.17
C GLN A 98 7.44 27.82 5.64
N LYS A 99 8.38 28.57 5.07
CA LYS A 99 8.57 28.63 3.60
C LYS A 99 9.04 27.30 3.03
N LEU A 100 9.94 26.61 3.73
CA LEU A 100 10.38 25.26 3.36
C LEU A 100 9.19 24.30 3.31
N VAL A 101 8.36 24.29 4.36
CA VAL A 101 7.16 23.43 4.44
C VAL A 101 6.18 23.77 3.33
N MET A 102 5.90 25.05 3.08
CA MET A 102 5.02 25.47 1.97
C MET A 102 5.53 24.96 0.61
N ALA A 103 6.82 25.15 0.32
CA ALA A 103 7.43 24.68 -0.93
C ALA A 103 7.37 23.16 -1.08
N HIS A 104 7.58 22.43 0.03
CA HIS A 104 7.49 20.98 0.07
C HIS A 104 6.06 20.47 -0.17
N VAL A 105 5.07 21.07 0.50
CA VAL A 105 3.65 20.75 0.37
C VAL A 105 3.16 20.95 -1.07
N TYR A 106 3.60 22.00 -1.77
CA TYR A 106 3.25 22.15 -3.19
C TYR A 106 3.83 21.02 -4.05
N GLY A 107 5.03 20.53 -3.73
CA GLY A 107 5.58 19.33 -4.35
C GLY A 107 4.73 18.08 -4.09
N HIS A 108 4.33 17.84 -2.84
CA HIS A 108 3.42 16.73 -2.51
C HIS A 108 2.07 16.85 -3.22
N CYS A 109 1.46 18.04 -3.21
CA CYS A 109 0.16 18.25 -3.82
C CYS A 109 0.20 18.01 -5.34
N ASP A 110 1.28 18.45 -6.00
CA ASP A 110 1.52 18.14 -7.42
C ASP A 110 1.73 16.63 -7.65
N PHE A 111 2.40 15.92 -6.73
CA PHE A 111 2.53 14.47 -6.80
C PHE A 111 1.17 13.77 -6.66
N PHE A 112 0.39 14.12 -5.64
CA PHE A 112 -0.94 13.55 -5.36
C PHE A 112 -1.94 13.76 -6.49
N LYS A 113 -1.87 14.91 -7.17
CA LYS A 113 -2.77 15.24 -8.28
C LYS A 113 -2.45 14.43 -9.54
N ASN A 114 -1.17 14.16 -9.79
CA ASN A 114 -0.71 13.71 -11.11
C ASN A 114 -0.12 12.30 -11.14
N ASN A 115 0.18 11.68 -10.00
CA ASN A 115 0.64 10.30 -9.98
C ASN A 115 -0.56 9.34 -10.13
N GLN A 116 -0.43 8.36 -11.03
CA GLN A 116 -1.53 7.45 -11.35
C GLN A 116 -2.02 6.62 -10.16
N TRP A 117 -1.15 6.33 -9.18
CA TRP A 117 -1.51 5.58 -7.98
C TRP A 117 -2.36 6.40 -7.00
N PHE A 118 -2.43 7.73 -7.16
CA PHE A 118 -3.39 8.53 -6.41
C PHE A 118 -4.73 8.69 -7.13
N SER A 119 -4.86 8.27 -8.40
CA SER A 119 -6.04 8.53 -9.22
C SER A 119 -7.36 8.00 -8.63
N GLN A 120 -7.30 6.88 -7.89
CA GLN A 120 -8.47 6.23 -7.27
C GLN A 120 -8.76 6.71 -5.84
N THR A 121 -7.95 7.62 -5.28
CA THR A 121 -8.16 8.12 -3.91
C THR A 121 -9.36 9.06 -3.82
N ASP A 122 -10.14 8.93 -2.75
CA ASP A 122 -11.24 9.85 -2.46
C ASP A 122 -10.69 11.25 -2.12
N ARG A 123 -11.02 12.23 -2.97
CA ARG A 123 -10.58 13.62 -2.81
C ARG A 123 -11.39 14.40 -1.77
N LYS A 124 -12.44 13.80 -1.22
CA LYS A 124 -13.27 14.35 -0.14
C LYS A 124 -13.10 13.57 1.17
N MET A 125 -11.95 12.94 1.36
CA MET A 125 -11.72 12.06 2.50
C MET A 125 -11.91 12.75 3.87
N ILE A 126 -11.75 14.07 3.97
CA ILE A 126 -12.08 14.81 5.21
C ILE A 126 -13.57 14.66 5.59
N ASP A 127 -14.47 14.80 4.62
CA ASP A 127 -15.91 14.63 4.83
C ASP A 127 -16.24 13.15 5.08
N THR A 128 -15.61 12.24 4.33
CA THR A 128 -15.78 10.80 4.46
C THR A 128 -15.36 10.31 5.86
N MET A 129 -14.20 10.75 6.38
CA MET A 129 -13.74 10.46 7.74
C MET A 129 -14.68 11.01 8.82
N ALA A 130 -15.23 12.22 8.61
CA ALA A 130 -16.22 12.78 9.53
C ALA A 130 -17.54 11.98 9.52
N ASN A 131 -17.97 11.50 8.35
CA ASN A 131 -19.12 10.62 8.20
C ASN A 131 -18.87 9.25 8.86
N HIS A 132 -17.70 8.65 8.67
CA HIS A 132 -17.27 7.42 9.36
C HIS A 132 -17.34 7.58 10.87
N ALA A 133 -16.77 8.67 11.40
CA ALA A 133 -16.80 8.97 12.83
C ALA A 133 -18.23 9.11 13.36
N THR A 134 -19.14 9.71 12.58
CA THR A 134 -20.55 9.86 12.94
C THR A 134 -21.26 8.52 13.00
N ARG A 135 -21.02 7.64 12.04
CA ARG A 135 -21.61 6.29 11.99
C ARG A 135 -21.12 5.43 13.15
N ILE A 136 -19.81 5.44 13.42
CA ILE A 136 -19.24 4.69 14.55
C ILE A 136 -19.79 5.20 15.88
N ARG A 137 -19.95 6.52 16.08
CA ARG A 137 -20.60 7.05 17.29
C ARG A 137 -22.03 6.54 17.45
N ARG A 138 -22.83 6.46 16.38
CA ARG A 138 -24.19 5.89 16.45
C ARG A 138 -24.18 4.43 16.88
N TYR A 139 -23.21 3.64 16.44
CA TYR A 139 -23.05 2.26 16.90
C TYR A 139 -22.61 2.19 18.35
N ILE A 140 -21.73 3.08 18.81
CA ILE A 140 -21.35 3.19 20.22
C ILE A 140 -22.56 3.52 21.09
N ASP A 141 -23.41 4.47 20.66
CA ASP A 141 -24.63 4.84 21.38
C ASP A 141 -25.63 3.66 21.45
N SER A 142 -25.64 2.80 20.44
CA SER A 142 -26.60 1.67 20.33
C SER A 142 -26.13 0.39 21.02
N TYR A 143 -24.82 0.10 21.00
CA TYR A 143 -24.25 -1.19 21.43
C TYR A 143 -23.25 -1.07 22.59
N GLY A 144 -22.88 0.16 22.98
CA GLY A 144 -21.86 0.43 24.00
C GLY A 144 -20.44 0.53 23.43
N ILE A 145 -19.61 1.32 24.09
CA ILE A 145 -18.23 1.60 23.66
C ILE A 145 -17.37 0.34 23.60
N ASP A 146 -17.40 -0.48 24.66
CA ASP A 146 -16.53 -1.66 24.79
C ASP A 146 -16.79 -2.68 23.66
N VAL A 147 -18.06 -2.88 23.29
CA VAL A 147 -18.46 -3.85 22.24
C VAL A 147 -18.01 -3.38 20.85
N VAL A 148 -18.14 -2.09 20.58
CA VAL A 148 -17.76 -1.51 19.28
C VAL A 148 -16.23 -1.43 19.17
N GLU A 149 -15.55 -1.01 20.23
CA GLU A 149 -14.09 -0.89 20.27
C GLU A 149 -13.42 -2.27 20.13
N ASP A 150 -13.89 -3.28 20.85
CA ASP A 150 -13.40 -4.67 20.73
C ASP A 150 -13.57 -5.25 19.30
N PHE A 151 -14.60 -4.82 18.57
CA PHE A 151 -14.77 -5.20 17.17
C PHE A 151 -13.86 -4.40 16.23
N ILE A 152 -13.68 -3.10 16.47
CA ILE A 152 -12.73 -2.26 15.73
C ILE A 152 -11.30 -2.79 15.90
N ASP A 153 -10.89 -3.20 17.10
CA ASP A 153 -9.57 -3.79 17.36
C ASP A 153 -9.32 -5.04 16.51
N LYS A 154 -10.32 -5.91 16.38
CA LYS A 154 -10.24 -7.09 15.50
C LYS A 154 -10.08 -6.70 14.04
N CYS A 155 -10.84 -5.71 13.58
CA CYS A 155 -10.76 -5.23 12.21
C CYS A 155 -9.40 -4.56 11.91
N LEU A 156 -8.89 -3.74 12.84
CA LEU A 156 -7.58 -3.09 12.74
C LEU A 156 -6.43 -4.08 12.75
N SER A 157 -6.59 -5.25 13.37
CA SER A 157 -5.55 -6.29 13.34
C SER A 157 -5.38 -6.95 11.97
N ILE A 158 -6.32 -6.73 11.05
CA ILE A 158 -6.32 -7.30 9.68
C ILE A 158 -6.49 -6.23 8.60
N ASP A 159 -6.31 -4.95 8.93
CA ASP A 159 -6.47 -3.81 8.02
C ASP A 159 -5.50 -3.85 6.84
N ASN A 160 -4.42 -4.62 6.97
CA ASN A 160 -3.42 -4.88 5.95
C ASN A 160 -3.76 -6.06 5.02
N LEU A 161 -4.78 -6.87 5.33
CA LEU A 161 -5.21 -8.01 4.51
C LEU A 161 -6.17 -7.57 3.40
N ILE A 162 -5.73 -6.58 2.62
CA ILE A 162 -6.46 -5.94 1.52
C ILE A 162 -5.70 -6.14 0.19
N ASP A 163 -6.43 -6.07 -0.93
CA ASP A 163 -5.78 -5.99 -2.24
C ASP A 163 -5.51 -4.52 -2.60
N ILE A 164 -4.31 -4.04 -2.25
CA ILE A 164 -3.86 -2.68 -2.57
C ILE A 164 -3.87 -2.37 -4.08
N HIS A 165 -3.82 -3.40 -4.94
CA HIS A 165 -3.89 -3.23 -6.39
C HIS A 165 -5.31 -3.43 -6.94
N GLY A 166 -6.24 -3.91 -6.13
CA GLY A 166 -7.60 -4.26 -6.54
C GLY A 166 -8.38 -3.06 -7.08
N THR A 167 -8.12 -1.87 -6.56
CA THR A 167 -8.76 -0.61 -6.98
C THR A 167 -8.37 -0.16 -8.40
N TYR A 168 -7.22 -0.61 -8.92
CA TYR A 168 -6.74 -0.26 -10.27
C TYR A 168 -7.10 -1.30 -11.33
N ARG A 169 -7.55 -2.49 -10.93
CA ARG A 169 -8.06 -3.47 -11.89
C ARG A 169 -9.39 -2.94 -12.42
N LYS A 170 -9.52 -2.86 -13.75
CA LYS A 170 -10.83 -2.60 -14.36
C LYS A 170 -11.80 -3.64 -13.82
N LYS A 171 -12.85 -3.20 -13.12
CA LYS A 171 -13.98 -4.05 -12.78
C LYS A 171 -14.46 -4.69 -14.06
N ASN A 172 -14.37 -6.02 -14.18
CA ASN A 172 -15.04 -6.73 -15.26
C ASN A 172 -16.54 -6.53 -15.01
N PRO A 173 -17.29 -5.84 -15.89
CA PRO A 173 -18.72 -5.60 -15.69
C PRO A 173 -19.53 -6.91 -15.57
N ASN A 174 -19.01 -8.03 -16.10
CA ASN A 174 -19.64 -9.35 -16.04
C ASN A 174 -19.59 -10.02 -14.64
N LEU A 175 -18.92 -9.44 -13.64
CA LEU A 175 -18.91 -10.00 -12.27
C LEU A 175 -19.95 -9.36 -11.35
N GLU A 176 -20.60 -8.25 -11.75
CA GLU A 176 -21.67 -7.61 -10.97
C GLU A 176 -23.08 -8.13 -11.28
N GLU A 177 -23.25 -9.04 -12.26
CA GLU A 177 -24.57 -9.65 -12.55
C GLU A 177 -25.06 -10.65 -11.47
N HIS A 178 -24.24 -11.03 -10.49
CA HIS A 178 -24.68 -11.84 -9.35
C HIS A 178 -25.21 -11.01 -8.17
N ARG A 179 -25.90 -9.91 -8.47
CA ARG A 179 -26.79 -9.20 -7.54
C ARG A 179 -28.25 -9.62 -7.68
N GLU A 180 -28.50 -10.79 -8.26
CA GLU A 180 -29.80 -11.43 -8.18
C GLU A 180 -29.93 -12.10 -6.80
N VAL A 181 -30.83 -11.54 -5.99
CA VAL A 181 -31.55 -12.29 -4.96
C VAL A 181 -31.90 -13.65 -5.57
N PRO A 182 -31.68 -14.80 -4.88
CA PRO A 182 -32.12 -16.08 -5.40
C PRO A 182 -33.65 -16.05 -5.49
N GLN A 183 -34.17 -15.60 -6.63
CA GLN A 183 -35.50 -15.95 -7.06
C GLN A 183 -35.41 -17.45 -7.30
N SER A 184 -36.20 -18.20 -6.54
CA SER A 184 -36.42 -19.62 -6.75
C SER A 184 -36.57 -19.90 -8.24
N ASP A 185 -35.63 -20.67 -8.79
CA ASP A 185 -35.63 -21.19 -10.17
C ASP A 185 -36.81 -22.15 -10.40
N GLU A 186 -38.04 -21.64 -10.42
CA GLU A 186 -39.23 -22.39 -10.87
C GLU A 186 -39.79 -21.89 -12.21
N GLU A 187 -39.24 -20.84 -12.82
CA GLU A 187 -39.72 -20.35 -14.12
C GLU A 187 -38.61 -20.31 -15.18
N SER A 188 -38.23 -21.48 -15.71
CA SER A 188 -37.55 -21.58 -17.01
C SER A 188 -37.68 -22.97 -17.64
N GLN A 189 -38.92 -23.38 -17.94
CA GLN A 189 -39.22 -24.39 -18.97
C GLN A 189 -40.71 -24.33 -19.36
N LYS A 190 -41.12 -23.27 -20.09
CA LYS A 190 -42.45 -23.24 -20.71
C LYS A 190 -42.39 -24.05 -22.01
N ASN A 191 -42.84 -25.30 -21.95
CA ASN A 191 -43.12 -26.11 -23.14
C ASN A 191 -44.10 -25.36 -24.05
N LEU A 192 -43.87 -25.40 -25.36
CA LEU A 192 -44.81 -24.86 -26.35
C LEU A 192 -46.14 -25.64 -26.26
N TYR A 193 -47.27 -24.94 -26.19
CA TYR A 193 -48.60 -25.53 -26.08
C TYR A 193 -49.00 -26.24 -27.38
N VAL A 194 -49.35 -27.53 -27.30
CA VAL A 194 -49.71 -28.38 -28.45
C VAL A 194 -51.17 -28.83 -28.34
N THR A 195 -51.95 -28.67 -29.40
CA THR A 195 -53.41 -28.96 -29.40
C THR A 195 -53.78 -30.40 -29.79
N ARG A 196 -52.81 -31.24 -30.16
CA ARG A 196 -53.01 -32.64 -30.60
C ARG A 196 -51.88 -33.55 -30.11
N ASP A 197 -52.23 -34.61 -29.39
CA ASP A 197 -51.31 -35.48 -28.64
C ASP A 197 -50.18 -36.11 -29.48
N TYR A 198 -50.44 -36.46 -30.74
CA TYR A 198 -49.41 -37.11 -31.58
C TYR A 198 -48.29 -36.17 -32.06
N MET A 199 -48.44 -34.84 -31.88
CA MET A 199 -47.44 -33.84 -32.29
C MET A 199 -46.48 -33.43 -31.16
N GLU A 200 -46.71 -33.90 -29.94
CA GLU A 200 -45.92 -33.55 -28.76
C GLU A 200 -44.47 -34.07 -28.86
N ALA A 201 -44.29 -35.31 -29.33
CA ALA A 201 -42.98 -35.94 -29.48
C ALA A 201 -42.08 -35.32 -30.58
N TYR A 202 -42.66 -34.54 -31.51
CA TYR A 202 -41.91 -33.88 -32.60
C TYR A 202 -41.58 -32.42 -32.30
N LEU A 203 -42.41 -31.73 -31.50
CA LEU A 203 -42.24 -30.30 -31.15
C LEU A 203 -41.40 -30.09 -29.88
N ASN A 204 -41.49 -31.00 -28.91
CA ASN A 204 -40.65 -31.03 -27.71
C ASN A 204 -39.90 -32.37 -27.62
N PRO A 205 -38.89 -32.62 -28.48
CA PRO A 205 -38.07 -33.81 -28.34
C PRO A 205 -37.36 -33.77 -26.97
N GLU A 206 -37.42 -34.87 -26.21
CA GLU A 206 -36.74 -34.97 -24.92
C GLU A 206 -35.24 -34.66 -25.13
N ALA A 207 -34.79 -33.52 -24.61
CA ALA A 207 -33.38 -33.21 -24.58
C ALA A 207 -32.68 -34.37 -23.85
N PRO A 208 -31.50 -34.84 -24.33
CA PRO A 208 -30.78 -35.89 -23.63
C PRO A 208 -30.60 -35.42 -22.19
N LYS A 209 -31.17 -36.18 -21.25
CA LYS A 209 -30.95 -35.96 -19.83
C LYS A 209 -29.45 -36.01 -19.65
N ARG A 210 -28.80 -34.84 -19.51
CA ARG A 210 -27.46 -34.77 -18.96
C ARG A 210 -27.60 -35.47 -17.62
N GLU A 211 -27.01 -36.66 -17.50
CA GLU A 211 -26.71 -37.23 -16.20
C GLU A 211 -25.78 -36.21 -15.52
N MET A 212 -26.38 -35.26 -14.79
CA MET A 212 -25.64 -34.43 -13.85
C MET A 212 -25.16 -35.40 -12.78
N ASN A 213 -23.88 -35.77 -12.87
CA ASN A 213 -23.19 -36.48 -11.81
C ASN A 213 -23.44 -35.74 -10.48
N PRO A 214 -24.17 -36.32 -9.51
CA PRO A 214 -24.42 -35.68 -8.21
C PRO A 214 -23.13 -35.39 -7.43
N ASN A 215 -22.03 -36.05 -7.81
CA ASN A 215 -20.70 -35.86 -7.22
C ASN A 215 -19.98 -34.57 -7.64
N MET A 216 -20.49 -33.80 -8.60
CA MET A 216 -19.81 -32.57 -9.06
C MET A 216 -20.34 -31.27 -8.43
N GLU A 217 -21.46 -31.32 -7.70
CA GLU A 217 -22.00 -30.14 -7.00
C GLU A 217 -21.26 -29.85 -5.67
N GLY A 218 -20.60 -30.84 -5.07
CA GLY A 218 -19.91 -30.71 -3.77
C GLY A 218 -18.48 -30.17 -3.79
N LEU A 219 -17.93 -29.80 -4.95
CA LEU A 219 -16.50 -29.47 -5.12
C LEU A 219 -16.22 -28.05 -5.66
N ARG A 220 -17.24 -27.19 -5.79
CA ARG A 220 -17.00 -25.79 -6.15
C ARG A 220 -16.43 -25.06 -4.93
N ARG A 221 -15.14 -24.70 -5.02
CA ARG A 221 -14.49 -23.83 -4.04
C ARG A 221 -15.14 -22.47 -4.07
N VAL A 222 -15.41 -21.92 -2.90
CA VAL A 222 -15.87 -20.53 -2.74
C VAL A 222 -14.76 -19.81 -2.02
N PRO A 223 -14.03 -18.87 -2.64
CA PRO A 223 -14.18 -18.38 -4.01
C PRO A 223 -13.63 -19.35 -5.07
N GLU A 224 -14.08 -19.21 -6.33
CA GLU A 224 -13.61 -20.04 -7.45
C GLU A 224 -12.11 -19.87 -7.71
N GLN A 225 -11.59 -18.67 -7.46
CA GLN A 225 -10.17 -18.33 -7.52
C GLN A 225 -9.74 -17.71 -6.18
N PRO A 226 -8.48 -17.92 -5.75
CA PRO A 226 -7.94 -17.26 -4.57
C PRO A 226 -8.18 -15.75 -4.56
N VAL A 227 -8.81 -15.25 -3.49
CA VAL A 227 -9.10 -13.82 -3.33
C VAL A 227 -8.06 -13.18 -2.42
N ARG A 228 -7.37 -12.15 -2.92
CA ARG A 228 -6.35 -11.40 -2.17
C ARG A 228 -6.96 -10.49 -1.09
N ASP A 229 -8.11 -9.90 -1.37
CA ASP A 229 -8.76 -8.98 -0.44
C ASP A 229 -9.57 -9.76 0.61
N VAL A 230 -8.89 -10.19 1.67
CA VAL A 230 -9.49 -10.98 2.76
C VAL A 230 -10.56 -10.16 3.47
N MET A 231 -10.32 -8.87 3.71
CA MET A 231 -11.31 -8.02 4.36
C MET A 231 -12.59 -7.91 3.53
N SER A 232 -12.49 -7.65 2.23
CA SER A 232 -13.64 -7.61 1.32
C SER A 232 -14.38 -8.94 1.33
N PHE A 233 -13.66 -10.06 1.33
CA PHE A 233 -14.29 -11.38 1.39
C PHE A 233 -15.09 -11.57 2.68
N LEU A 234 -14.51 -11.22 3.83
CA LEU A 234 -15.18 -11.33 5.13
C LEU A 234 -16.41 -10.42 5.22
N ILE A 235 -16.36 -9.20 4.69
CA ILE A 235 -17.52 -8.28 4.67
C ILE A 235 -18.73 -8.92 3.98
N HIS A 236 -18.52 -9.66 2.88
CA HIS A 236 -19.61 -10.22 2.07
C HIS A 236 -20.05 -11.63 2.50
N HIS A 237 -19.16 -12.42 3.11
CA HIS A 237 -19.41 -13.83 3.37
C HIS A 237 -19.44 -14.21 4.86
N ALA A 238 -18.86 -13.39 5.75
CA ALA A 238 -18.89 -13.69 7.17
C ALA A 238 -20.29 -13.43 7.77
N PRO A 239 -20.71 -14.20 8.78
CA PRO A 239 -22.02 -14.04 9.42
C PRO A 239 -22.01 -12.86 10.40
N LEU A 240 -21.81 -11.65 9.87
CA LEU A 240 -21.74 -10.40 10.62
C LEU A 240 -23.10 -9.68 10.60
N PRO A 241 -23.54 -9.08 11.72
CA PRO A 241 -24.65 -8.13 11.70
C PRO A 241 -24.27 -6.88 10.89
N GLU A 242 -25.28 -6.17 10.39
CA GLU A 242 -25.13 -5.03 9.48
C GLU A 242 -24.15 -3.97 10.03
N TRP A 243 -24.22 -3.65 11.32
CA TRP A 243 -23.32 -2.67 11.94
C TRP A 243 -21.85 -3.12 11.96
N GLN A 244 -21.57 -4.42 12.09
CA GLN A 244 -20.21 -4.97 12.04
C GLN A 244 -19.67 -4.99 10.61
N GLN A 245 -20.51 -5.36 9.65
CA GLN A 245 -20.15 -5.26 8.22
C GLN A 245 -19.79 -3.82 7.86
N ASP A 246 -20.57 -2.86 8.37
CA ASP A 246 -20.33 -1.45 8.12
C ASP A 246 -19.01 -0.93 8.72
N ILE A 247 -18.74 -1.23 10.00
CA ILE A 247 -17.46 -0.87 10.63
C ILE A 247 -16.28 -1.46 9.86
N MET A 248 -16.38 -2.72 9.45
CA MET A 248 -15.33 -3.38 8.70
C MET A 248 -15.15 -2.74 7.31
N SER A 249 -16.23 -2.32 6.66
CA SER A 249 -16.20 -1.55 5.41
C SER A 249 -15.52 -0.19 5.59
N ILE A 250 -15.82 0.52 6.69
CA ILE A 250 -15.18 1.80 7.04
C ILE A 250 -13.66 1.61 7.17
N ILE A 251 -13.22 0.63 7.96
CA ILE A 251 -11.78 0.39 8.20
C ILE A 251 -11.07 0.00 6.90
N ARG A 252 -11.70 -0.85 6.08
CA ARG A 252 -11.15 -1.22 4.77
C ARG A 252 -11.03 -0.01 3.83
N ASP A 253 -12.04 0.87 3.80
CA ASP A 253 -12.01 2.08 2.97
C ASP A 253 -10.89 3.03 3.39
N GLU A 254 -10.71 3.24 4.70
CA GLU A 254 -9.59 4.02 5.23
C GLU A 254 -8.23 3.39 4.90
N ALA A 255 -8.09 2.07 5.02
CA ALA A 255 -6.85 1.37 4.68
C ALA A 255 -6.49 1.49 3.19
N LEU A 256 -7.48 1.39 2.29
CA LEU A 256 -7.31 1.61 0.85
C LEU A 256 -6.91 3.05 0.53
N TYR A 257 -7.43 4.04 1.26
CA TYR A 257 -7.06 5.44 1.07
C TYR A 257 -5.59 5.73 1.40
N PHE A 258 -5.01 5.04 2.39
CA PHE A 258 -3.60 5.21 2.77
C PHE A 258 -2.62 4.35 1.98
N ALA A 259 -3.12 3.35 1.23
CA ALA A 259 -2.25 2.45 0.48
C ALA A 259 -1.32 3.18 -0.52
N PRO A 260 -1.80 4.14 -1.34
CA PRO A 260 -0.94 4.84 -2.30
C PRO A 260 0.24 5.59 -1.68
N GLN A 261 0.06 6.18 -0.49
CA GLN A 261 1.10 6.88 0.27
C GLN A 261 2.22 5.92 0.66
N GLY A 262 1.87 4.69 1.02
CA GLY A 262 2.85 3.62 1.22
C GLY A 262 3.55 3.26 -0.11
N MET A 263 2.79 3.06 -1.19
CA MET A 263 3.30 2.56 -2.48
C MET A 263 4.27 3.51 -3.17
N THR A 264 4.23 4.78 -2.80
CA THR A 264 4.95 5.87 -3.48
C THR A 264 5.76 6.71 -2.49
N LYS A 265 6.05 6.20 -1.29
CA LYS A 265 6.71 6.96 -0.22
C LYS A 265 8.04 7.56 -0.68
N ILE A 266 8.94 6.75 -1.23
CA ILE A 266 10.27 7.21 -1.69
C ILE A 266 10.11 8.25 -2.81
N MET A 267 9.23 8.00 -3.76
CA MET A 267 8.97 8.93 -4.86
C MET A 267 8.34 10.24 -4.39
N ASN A 268 7.31 10.19 -3.56
CA ASN A 268 6.57 11.35 -3.11
C ASN A 268 7.47 12.25 -2.25
N GLU A 269 8.16 11.68 -1.26
CA GLU A 269 9.13 12.41 -0.45
C GLU A 269 10.29 12.94 -1.30
N GLY A 270 10.79 12.13 -2.24
CA GLY A 270 11.84 12.52 -3.16
C GLY A 270 11.46 13.67 -4.08
N TRP A 271 10.23 13.67 -4.58
CA TRP A 271 9.70 14.70 -5.48
C TRP A 271 9.50 16.02 -4.75
N ALA A 272 8.85 15.99 -3.58
CA ALA A 272 8.68 17.15 -2.74
C ALA A 272 10.02 17.73 -2.29
N SER A 273 10.99 16.85 -1.99
CA SER A 273 12.36 17.27 -1.62
C SER A 273 13.16 17.82 -2.78
N TYR A 274 13.00 17.26 -3.97
CA TYR A 274 13.64 17.78 -5.19
C TYR A 274 13.18 19.23 -5.44
N TRP A 275 11.88 19.46 -5.36
CA TRP A 275 11.31 20.78 -5.62
C TRP A 275 11.55 21.78 -4.51
N HIS A 276 11.37 21.41 -3.24
CA HIS A 276 11.66 22.35 -2.16
C HIS A 276 13.11 22.80 -2.19
N SER A 277 14.03 21.92 -2.61
CA SER A 277 15.47 22.18 -2.53
C SER A 277 15.84 23.16 -3.61
N ARG A 278 15.31 22.94 -4.82
CA ARG A 278 15.51 23.81 -5.97
C ARG A 278 14.83 25.16 -5.80
N LEU A 279 13.57 25.18 -5.38
CA LEU A 279 12.81 26.42 -5.24
C LEU A 279 13.35 27.29 -4.09
N MET A 280 13.74 26.67 -2.97
CA MET A 280 14.34 27.39 -1.85
C MET A 280 15.64 28.07 -2.25
N THR A 281 16.56 27.36 -2.90
CA THR A 281 17.87 27.90 -3.27
C THR A 281 17.84 28.86 -4.45
N GLU A 282 16.93 28.70 -5.40
CA GLU A 282 16.90 29.53 -6.62
C GLU A 282 15.98 30.75 -6.51
N LYS A 283 14.85 30.65 -5.78
CA LYS A 283 13.75 31.63 -5.91
C LYS A 283 13.10 32.09 -4.60
N ILE A 284 13.12 31.29 -3.53
CA ILE A 284 12.33 31.58 -2.31
C ILE A 284 13.18 32.18 -1.19
N ALA A 285 14.27 31.51 -0.79
CA ALA A 285 15.11 31.93 0.32
C ALA A 285 15.95 33.16 -0.04
N ASN A 286 16.23 34.01 0.95
CA ASN A 286 17.19 35.10 0.83
C ASN A 286 18.57 34.68 1.36
N ASP A 287 19.59 35.50 1.10
CA ASP A 287 20.99 35.22 1.49
C ASP A 287 21.16 34.89 2.98
N GLY A 288 20.35 35.51 3.86
CA GLY A 288 20.39 35.27 5.30
C GLY A 288 19.74 33.95 5.74
N GLU A 289 18.90 33.36 4.90
CA GLU A 289 18.13 32.14 5.22
C GLU A 289 18.78 30.86 4.70
N ILE A 290 19.77 30.96 3.82
CA ILE A 290 20.38 29.80 3.16
C ILE A 290 21.01 28.84 4.16
N ILE A 291 21.67 29.35 5.20
CA ILE A 291 22.33 28.52 6.22
C ILE A 291 21.27 27.77 7.05
N ASP A 292 20.25 28.48 7.52
CA ASP A 292 19.16 27.88 8.31
C ASP A 292 18.39 26.83 7.50
N PHE A 293 18.09 27.15 6.23
CA PHE A 293 17.50 26.18 5.30
C PHE A 293 18.40 24.95 5.11
N ALA A 294 19.71 25.15 4.90
CA ALA A 294 20.64 24.05 4.65
C ALA A 294 20.77 23.13 5.87
N ASP A 295 20.83 23.68 7.08
CA ASP A 295 20.85 22.90 8.33
C ASP A 295 19.61 22.02 8.44
N ARG A 296 18.42 22.61 8.27
CA ARG A 296 17.11 21.92 8.33
C ARG A 296 16.95 20.85 7.26
N HIS A 297 17.27 21.19 6.02
CA HIS A 297 17.21 20.26 4.90
C HIS A 297 18.17 19.09 5.12
N SER A 298 19.41 19.38 5.54
CA SER A 298 20.41 18.33 5.77
C SER A 298 20.03 17.38 6.91
N GLY A 299 19.38 17.88 7.97
CA GLY A 299 18.87 17.05 9.07
C GLY A 299 17.80 16.06 8.61
N THR A 300 16.89 16.49 7.72
CA THR A 300 15.85 15.62 7.16
C THR A 300 16.43 14.61 6.16
N MET A 301 17.42 15.03 5.37
CA MET A 301 18.09 14.19 4.36
C MET A 301 19.24 13.35 4.94
N ALA A 302 19.48 13.41 6.25
CA ALA A 302 20.58 12.70 6.88
C ALA A 302 20.39 11.18 6.73
N MET A 303 21.45 10.50 6.31
CA MET A 303 21.44 9.05 6.14
C MET A 303 22.74 8.50 6.73
N SER A 304 22.63 7.75 7.82
CA SER A 304 23.77 7.04 8.40
C SER A 304 24.35 6.04 7.39
N PRO A 305 25.66 5.77 7.41
CA PRO A 305 26.25 4.72 6.57
C PRO A 305 25.53 3.38 6.79
N GLY A 306 25.02 2.79 5.69
CA GLY A 306 24.22 1.56 5.73
C GLY A 306 22.74 1.75 6.07
N GLY A 307 22.29 2.97 6.36
CA GLY A 307 20.88 3.30 6.55
C GLY A 307 20.17 3.54 5.22
N PHE A 308 18.83 3.49 5.25
CA PHE A 308 17.97 3.82 4.12
C PHE A 308 17.05 4.97 4.52
N ASN A 309 17.25 6.16 3.94
CA ASN A 309 16.38 7.31 4.14
C ASN A 309 15.60 7.58 2.83
N PRO A 310 14.27 7.34 2.79
CA PRO A 310 13.44 7.55 1.60
C PRO A 310 13.61 8.94 0.97
N TYR A 311 13.72 9.98 1.80
CA TYR A 311 13.91 11.37 1.36
C TYR A 311 15.22 11.50 0.58
N LYS A 312 16.32 11.01 1.16
CA LYS A 312 17.66 11.07 0.54
C LYS A 312 17.73 10.25 -0.75
N VAL A 313 17.16 9.05 -0.75
CA VAL A 313 17.17 8.18 -1.94
C VAL A 313 16.32 8.79 -3.06
N GLY A 314 15.11 9.24 -2.73
CA GLY A 314 14.18 9.81 -3.70
C GLY A 314 14.74 11.07 -4.38
N ILE A 315 15.23 12.04 -3.60
CA ILE A 315 15.77 13.30 -4.17
C ILE A 315 16.98 13.05 -5.08
N GLU A 316 17.91 12.20 -4.64
CA GLU A 316 19.11 11.91 -5.42
C GLU A 316 18.77 11.12 -6.68
N LEU A 317 17.79 10.21 -6.64
CA LEU A 317 17.31 9.53 -7.84
C LEU A 317 16.69 10.50 -8.84
N PHE A 318 15.82 11.43 -8.42
CA PHE A 318 15.26 12.43 -9.34
C PHE A 318 16.35 13.33 -9.96
N ARG A 319 17.32 13.78 -9.16
CA ARG A 319 18.48 14.54 -9.65
C ARG A 319 19.30 13.72 -10.65
N ASP A 320 19.51 12.45 -10.37
CA ASP A 320 20.27 11.57 -11.24
C ASP A 320 19.54 11.25 -12.54
N ILE A 321 18.22 11.06 -12.51
CA ILE A 321 17.38 10.86 -13.71
C ILE A 321 17.40 12.12 -14.59
N GLU A 322 17.17 13.30 -14.01
CA GLU A 322 17.21 14.57 -14.76
C GLU A 322 18.58 14.76 -15.43
N ARG A 323 19.66 14.53 -14.68
CA ARG A 323 21.03 14.61 -15.21
C ARG A 323 21.27 13.62 -16.34
N ARG A 324 20.92 12.34 -16.15
CA ARG A 324 21.13 11.28 -17.16
C ARG A 324 20.40 11.59 -18.46
N TRP A 325 19.16 12.06 -18.38
CA TRP A 325 18.38 12.40 -19.58
C TRP A 325 18.84 13.70 -20.25
N ASN A 326 19.32 14.68 -19.49
CA ASN A 326 19.94 15.87 -20.06
C ASN A 326 21.21 15.53 -20.86
N MET A 327 22.06 14.65 -20.30
CA MET A 327 23.35 14.28 -20.90
C MET A 327 23.24 13.13 -21.94
N GLY A 328 22.07 12.52 -22.11
CA GLY A 328 21.89 11.35 -22.99
C GLY A 328 22.57 10.08 -22.47
N GLN A 329 22.73 9.93 -21.15
CA GLN A 329 23.34 8.78 -20.46
C GLN A 329 22.30 7.66 -20.24
N PHE A 330 21.65 7.23 -21.32
CA PHE A 330 20.65 6.16 -21.32
C PHE A 330 20.63 5.42 -22.66
N GLY A 331 20.00 4.25 -22.70
CA GLY A 331 19.88 3.43 -23.91
C GLY A 331 21.11 2.57 -24.20
N LYS A 332 21.07 1.90 -25.36
CA LYS A 332 22.06 0.87 -25.74
C LYS A 332 23.48 1.42 -25.80
N GLU A 333 23.67 2.57 -26.44
CA GLU A 333 24.99 3.17 -26.66
C GLU A 333 25.68 3.55 -25.34
N TRP A 334 24.92 4.03 -24.35
CA TRP A 334 25.45 4.29 -23.01
C TRP A 334 25.76 2.99 -22.24
N ASN A 335 24.84 2.03 -22.28
CA ASN A 335 24.96 0.78 -21.53
C ASN A 335 26.13 -0.09 -22.03
N GLU A 336 26.43 -0.03 -23.33
CA GLU A 336 27.52 -0.81 -23.97
C GLU A 336 28.85 -0.05 -24.02
N CYS A 337 28.90 1.24 -23.65
CA CYS A 337 30.14 2.00 -23.63
C CYS A 337 31.08 1.48 -22.52
N THR A 338 32.17 0.81 -22.91
CA THR A 338 33.20 0.29 -22.00
C THR A 338 34.37 1.25 -21.78
N ASP A 339 34.50 2.32 -22.57
CA ASP A 339 35.56 3.31 -22.41
C ASP A 339 35.23 4.28 -21.27
N LEU A 340 36.03 4.23 -20.20
CA LEU A 340 35.90 5.10 -19.02
C LEU A 340 36.05 6.60 -19.36
N LYS A 341 36.88 6.96 -20.34
CA LYS A 341 37.11 8.36 -20.74
C LYS A 341 35.89 8.91 -21.49
N GLU A 342 35.32 8.10 -22.36
CA GLU A 342 34.11 8.42 -23.11
C GLU A 342 32.91 8.54 -22.16
N ARG A 343 32.70 7.57 -21.25
CA ARG A 343 31.62 7.64 -20.24
C ARG A 343 31.71 8.90 -19.38
N LYS A 344 32.92 9.31 -18.97
CA LYS A 344 33.11 10.47 -18.10
C LYS A 344 32.78 11.80 -18.80
N ASN A 345 33.05 11.89 -20.09
CA ASN A 345 32.82 13.09 -20.90
C ASN A 345 31.52 13.00 -21.72
N TRP A 346 30.66 12.02 -21.41
CA TRP A 346 29.44 11.78 -22.16
C TRP A 346 28.41 12.87 -21.89
N ASP A 347 28.23 13.73 -22.89
CA ASP A 347 27.17 14.73 -22.94
C ASP A 347 26.69 14.90 -24.38
N ARG A 348 25.41 14.62 -24.59
CA ARG A 348 24.71 14.82 -25.87
C ARG A 348 23.82 16.05 -25.88
N GLU A 349 23.80 16.81 -24.78
CA GLU A 349 23.04 18.04 -24.61
C GLU A 349 21.56 17.91 -25.02
N LEU A 350 20.94 16.76 -24.74
CA LEU A 350 19.56 16.48 -25.16
C LEU A 350 18.53 17.37 -24.44
N GLY A 351 18.83 17.79 -23.21
CA GLY A 351 17.94 18.65 -22.42
C GLY A 351 16.60 18.01 -22.04
N GLN A 352 16.47 16.69 -22.16
CA GLN A 352 15.20 15.95 -21.94
C GLN A 352 14.94 15.55 -20.48
N GLY A 353 15.82 15.95 -19.55
CA GLY A 353 15.75 15.55 -18.14
C GLY A 353 14.48 15.98 -17.44
N ARG A 354 14.02 17.20 -17.72
CA ARG A 354 12.81 17.77 -17.11
C ARG A 354 11.56 17.00 -17.50
N GLU A 355 11.37 16.75 -18.79
CA GLU A 355 10.25 15.95 -19.30
C GLU A 355 10.26 14.54 -18.69
N LYS A 356 11.46 13.94 -18.57
CA LYS A 356 11.59 12.61 -18.00
C LYS A 356 11.16 12.53 -16.54
N ILE A 357 11.60 13.43 -15.67
CA ILE A 357 11.23 13.37 -14.25
C ILE A 357 9.72 13.59 -14.04
N PHE A 358 9.07 14.40 -14.88
CA PHE A 358 7.61 14.57 -14.87
C PHE A 358 6.89 13.30 -15.33
N GLN A 359 7.39 12.62 -16.37
CA GLN A 359 6.89 11.30 -16.78
C GLN A 359 7.02 10.30 -15.64
N VAL A 360 8.20 10.23 -15.01
CA VAL A 360 8.48 9.30 -13.90
C VAL A 360 7.52 9.55 -12.74
N ARG A 361 7.32 10.81 -12.35
CA ARG A 361 6.34 11.21 -11.32
C ARG A 361 4.91 10.77 -11.66
N ARG A 362 4.50 10.77 -12.93
CA ARG A 362 3.15 10.37 -13.33
C ARG A 362 2.96 8.85 -13.29
N ASP A 363 3.91 8.09 -13.82
CA ASP A 363 3.70 6.71 -14.24
C ASP A 363 4.27 5.66 -13.24
N TYR A 364 5.18 6.02 -12.34
CA TYR A 364 5.88 5.03 -11.49
C TYR A 364 5.32 4.98 -10.05
N ASN A 365 5.57 3.84 -9.39
CA ASN A 365 5.52 3.68 -7.92
C ASN A 365 6.93 3.34 -7.40
N ASP A 366 7.11 3.22 -6.09
CA ASP A 366 8.43 2.96 -5.50
C ASP A 366 9.09 1.68 -6.03
N VAL A 367 8.32 0.60 -6.22
CA VAL A 367 8.85 -0.66 -6.76
C VAL A 367 9.43 -0.46 -8.16
N THR A 368 8.63 0.08 -9.08
CA THR A 368 9.07 0.32 -10.47
C THR A 368 10.12 1.42 -10.58
N PHE A 369 10.08 2.43 -9.71
CA PHE A 369 11.04 3.52 -9.67
C PHE A 369 12.43 3.03 -9.26
N ILE A 370 12.49 2.21 -8.21
CA ILE A 370 13.73 1.59 -7.76
C ILE A 370 14.21 0.55 -8.77
N ASP A 371 13.30 -0.25 -9.33
CA ASP A 371 13.68 -1.28 -10.30
C ASP A 371 14.26 -0.68 -11.59
N GLU A 372 13.72 0.44 -12.08
CA GLU A 372 14.24 1.05 -13.31
C GLU A 372 15.48 1.93 -13.05
N PHE A 373 15.47 2.75 -12.00
CA PHE A 373 16.43 3.86 -11.88
C PHE A 373 17.54 3.64 -10.86
N LEU A 374 17.39 2.71 -9.91
CA LEU A 374 18.46 2.37 -8.98
C LEU A 374 19.52 1.52 -9.69
N THR A 375 20.72 2.07 -9.85
CA THR A 375 21.87 1.43 -10.51
C THR A 375 23.02 1.23 -9.54
N GLU A 376 23.94 0.32 -9.87
CA GLU A 376 25.14 0.11 -9.06
C GLU A 376 25.99 1.39 -8.98
N GLU A 377 26.16 2.09 -10.11
CA GLU A 377 26.87 3.38 -10.16
C GLU A 377 26.26 4.42 -9.22
N PHE A 378 24.93 4.48 -9.16
CA PHE A 378 24.21 5.36 -8.24
C PHE A 378 24.49 5.00 -6.77
N CYS A 379 24.43 3.71 -6.41
CA CYS A 379 24.71 3.25 -5.06
C CYS A 379 26.16 3.50 -4.63
N VAL A 380 27.13 3.33 -5.53
CA VAL A 380 28.54 3.65 -5.27
C VAL A 380 28.70 5.16 -5.04
N LYS A 381 28.15 5.98 -5.94
CA LYS A 381 28.24 7.44 -5.86
C LYS A 381 27.65 8.00 -4.56
N ASN A 382 26.53 7.42 -4.11
CA ASN A 382 25.83 7.83 -2.90
C ASN A 382 26.25 7.06 -1.63
N ARG A 383 27.30 6.22 -1.71
CA ARG A 383 27.86 5.43 -0.59
C ARG A 383 26.80 4.59 0.15
N MET A 384 25.93 3.93 -0.61
CA MET A 384 24.78 3.17 -0.07
C MET A 384 25.13 1.73 0.35
N PHE A 385 26.35 1.25 0.08
CA PHE A 385 26.77 -0.11 0.42
C PHE A 385 27.27 -0.25 1.86
N VAL A 386 26.97 -1.38 2.49
CA VAL A 386 27.56 -1.79 3.77
C VAL A 386 28.97 -2.32 3.52
N TYR A 387 29.96 -1.64 4.11
CA TYR A 387 31.31 -2.17 4.18
C TYR A 387 31.49 -2.91 5.52
N ARG A 388 31.65 -4.23 5.47
CA ARG A 388 32.06 -5.05 6.61
C ARG A 388 33.55 -4.85 6.86
N PHE A 389 33.94 -4.47 8.08
CA PHE A 389 35.35 -4.42 8.46
C PHE A 389 35.92 -5.85 8.52
N ASN A 390 36.77 -6.21 7.56
CA ASN A 390 37.44 -7.50 7.57
C ASN A 390 38.60 -7.44 8.58
N LYS A 391 38.40 -8.09 9.73
CA LYS A 391 39.38 -8.15 10.83
C LYS A 391 40.72 -8.78 10.42
N ARG A 392 40.78 -9.50 9.30
CA ARG A 392 41.99 -10.18 8.79
C ARG A 392 42.83 -9.29 7.88
N THR A 393 42.22 -8.39 7.11
CA THR A 393 42.90 -7.45 6.21
C THR A 393 43.02 -6.04 6.78
N GLY A 394 42.30 -5.75 7.87
CA GLY A 394 42.27 -4.41 8.50
C GLY A 394 41.56 -3.36 7.64
N GLN A 395 40.81 -3.79 6.62
CA GLN A 395 40.13 -2.92 5.67
C GLN A 395 38.61 -3.14 5.69
N PHE A 396 37.89 -2.08 5.33
CA PHE A 396 36.46 -2.13 5.07
C PHE A 396 36.21 -2.82 3.71
N GLU A 397 35.64 -4.03 3.72
CA GLU A 397 35.28 -4.82 2.54
C GLU A 397 33.76 -4.76 2.33
N VAL A 398 33.29 -4.57 1.09
CA VAL A 398 31.85 -4.56 0.78
C VAL A 398 31.25 -5.93 1.08
N ASP A 399 30.21 -6.00 1.94
CA ASP A 399 29.62 -7.26 2.43
C ASP A 399 28.98 -8.10 1.30
N THR A 400 28.67 -7.48 0.16
CA THR A 400 28.29 -8.17 -1.08
C THR A 400 28.53 -7.25 -2.27
N ARG A 401 29.39 -7.65 -3.22
CA ARG A 401 29.55 -6.96 -4.52
C ARG A 401 28.42 -7.29 -5.51
N ASP A 402 27.43 -8.08 -5.10
CA ASP A 402 26.32 -8.49 -5.96
C ASP A 402 25.16 -7.51 -5.80
N PHE A 403 25.25 -6.39 -6.53
CA PHE A 403 24.20 -5.38 -6.61
C PHE A 403 22.83 -5.98 -7.01
N PRO A 404 22.73 -6.89 -7.99
CA PRO A 404 21.47 -7.59 -8.31
C PRO A 404 20.79 -8.24 -7.10
N LEU A 405 21.54 -8.94 -6.24
CA LEU A 405 20.97 -9.56 -5.04
C LEU A 405 20.48 -8.54 -4.01
N ILE A 406 21.22 -7.45 -3.81
CA ILE A 406 20.83 -6.36 -2.89
C ILE A 406 19.55 -5.69 -3.41
N LYS A 407 19.50 -5.38 -4.70
CA LYS A 407 18.33 -4.78 -5.34
C LYS A 407 17.11 -5.67 -5.23
N LYS A 408 17.25 -6.98 -5.47
CA LYS A 408 16.16 -7.95 -5.33
C LYS A 408 15.60 -8.00 -3.90
N LYS A 409 16.47 -8.03 -2.87
CA LYS A 409 16.04 -7.97 -1.46
C LYS A 409 15.32 -6.66 -1.14
N PHE A 410 15.83 -5.55 -1.66
CA PHE A 410 15.23 -4.25 -1.42
C PHE A 410 13.86 -4.10 -2.09
N LEU A 411 13.73 -4.52 -3.35
CA LEU A 411 12.44 -4.59 -4.05
C LEU A 411 11.45 -5.50 -3.35
N PHE A 412 11.91 -6.63 -2.81
CA PHE A 412 11.07 -7.53 -2.02
C PHE A 412 10.45 -6.83 -0.80
N GLN A 413 11.22 -6.00 -0.08
CA GLN A 413 10.71 -5.22 1.05
C GLN A 413 9.71 -4.13 0.64
N LEU A 414 9.80 -3.61 -0.58
CA LEU A 414 8.86 -2.62 -1.09
C LEU A 414 7.58 -3.28 -1.64
N THR A 415 7.67 -4.51 -2.14
CA THR A 415 6.51 -5.31 -2.56
C THR A 415 5.60 -5.56 -1.37
N ASN A 416 4.35 -5.10 -1.47
CA ASN A 416 3.34 -5.21 -0.41
C ASN A 416 3.85 -4.68 0.97
N PHE A 417 4.74 -3.69 0.97
CA PHE A 417 5.35 -3.13 2.20
C PHE A 417 6.10 -4.14 3.08
N GLY A 418 6.59 -5.24 2.47
CA GLY A 418 7.22 -6.33 3.19
C GLY A 418 6.24 -7.10 4.08
N GLN A 419 4.94 -6.86 3.92
CA GLN A 419 3.89 -7.59 4.63
C GLN A 419 3.58 -8.87 3.87
N PRO A 420 3.34 -9.99 4.59
CA PRO A 420 2.97 -11.26 3.97
C PRO A 420 1.71 -11.15 3.11
N ILE A 421 1.70 -11.84 1.97
CA ILE A 421 0.51 -11.90 1.10
C ILE A 421 -0.31 -13.12 1.48
N ILE A 422 -1.52 -12.87 1.99
CA ILE A 422 -2.49 -13.89 2.39
C ILE A 422 -3.69 -13.83 1.45
N ASN A 423 -4.11 -14.99 0.94
CA ASN A 423 -5.31 -15.11 0.10
C ASN A 423 -6.35 -16.00 0.78
N VAL A 424 -7.63 -15.73 0.54
CA VAL A 424 -8.71 -16.68 0.81
C VAL A 424 -8.70 -17.74 -0.30
N ILE A 425 -8.50 -19.00 0.09
CA ILE A 425 -8.43 -20.14 -0.84
C ILE A 425 -9.77 -20.89 -0.91
N ASP A 426 -10.43 -21.08 0.23
CA ASP A 426 -11.68 -21.83 0.34
C ASP A 426 -12.43 -21.44 1.62
N ALA A 427 -13.70 -21.07 1.53
CA ALA A 427 -14.57 -20.77 2.67
C ALA A 427 -15.43 -21.97 3.10
N ASN A 428 -15.33 -23.09 2.38
CA ASN A 428 -15.94 -24.36 2.75
C ASN A 428 -14.91 -25.48 2.88
N PHE A 429 -13.77 -25.18 3.50
CA PHE A 429 -12.69 -26.14 3.67
C PHE A 429 -13.18 -27.40 4.40
N ARG A 430 -12.81 -28.56 3.85
CA ARG A 430 -13.24 -29.90 4.32
C ARG A 430 -14.77 -30.09 4.38
N ASN A 431 -15.54 -29.27 3.65
CA ASN A 431 -17.00 -29.24 3.67
C ASN A 431 -17.59 -28.98 5.08
N ARG A 432 -16.91 -28.16 5.88
CA ARG A 432 -17.33 -27.78 7.25
C ARG A 432 -17.62 -26.29 7.42
N SER A 433 -17.62 -25.55 6.31
CA SER A 433 -17.63 -24.07 6.27
C SER A 433 -16.50 -23.44 7.09
N GLU A 434 -15.36 -24.14 7.15
CA GLU A 434 -14.12 -23.61 7.70
C GLU A 434 -13.44 -22.72 6.64
N LEU A 435 -12.83 -21.63 7.09
CA LEU A 435 -12.08 -20.74 6.20
C LEU A 435 -10.65 -21.28 6.03
N LEU A 436 -10.17 -21.36 4.80
CA LEU A 436 -8.79 -21.67 4.45
C LEU A 436 -8.14 -20.42 3.83
N LEU A 437 -7.13 -19.93 4.54
CA LEU A 437 -6.22 -18.89 4.11
C LEU A 437 -4.94 -19.56 3.58
N GLY A 438 -4.34 -18.96 2.56
CA GLY A 438 -3.08 -19.39 1.97
C GLY A 438 -2.06 -18.25 1.97
N HIS A 439 -0.91 -18.50 2.58
CA HIS A 439 0.23 -17.59 2.52
C HIS A 439 1.06 -17.86 1.25
N ILE A 440 1.31 -16.81 0.46
CA ILE A 440 2.29 -16.87 -0.63
C ILE A 440 3.68 -16.82 -0.01
N PHE A 441 4.30 -17.99 0.17
CA PHE A 441 5.64 -18.09 0.74
C PHE A 441 6.72 -17.69 -0.28
N GLU A 442 7.36 -16.55 -0.03
CA GLU A 442 8.45 -16.03 -0.85
C GLU A 442 9.83 -16.12 -0.15
N GLY A 443 9.98 -17.10 0.76
CA GLY A 443 11.21 -17.32 1.52
C GLY A 443 11.26 -16.64 2.89
N ILE A 444 10.20 -15.94 3.29
CA ILE A 444 10.07 -15.36 4.63
C ILE A 444 8.91 -16.06 5.37
N GLU A 445 9.21 -16.57 6.56
CA GLU A 445 8.22 -17.20 7.42
C GLU A 445 7.36 -16.17 8.16
N LEU A 446 6.15 -16.58 8.52
CA LEU A 446 5.26 -15.77 9.34
C LEU A 446 5.76 -15.74 10.79
N GLN A 447 5.66 -14.58 11.44
CA GLN A 447 5.99 -14.45 12.85
C GLN A 447 4.93 -15.18 13.70
N PRO A 448 5.30 -16.16 14.55
CA PRO A 448 4.33 -16.99 15.27
C PRO A 448 3.32 -16.20 16.10
N ASN A 449 3.80 -15.20 16.86
CA ASN A 449 2.94 -14.38 17.71
C ASN A 449 1.87 -13.61 16.92
N PHE A 450 2.25 -13.06 15.75
CA PHE A 450 1.31 -12.34 14.88
C PHE A 450 0.36 -13.30 14.16
N LEU A 451 0.85 -14.46 13.73
CA LEU A 451 0.04 -15.51 13.12
C LEU A 451 -1.09 -15.94 14.05
N GLU A 452 -0.76 -16.28 15.30
CA GLU A 452 -1.75 -16.72 16.28
C GLU A 452 -2.77 -15.62 16.59
N ALA A 453 -2.32 -14.39 16.86
CA ALA A 453 -3.21 -13.27 17.14
C ALA A 453 -4.15 -12.96 15.96
N THR A 454 -3.62 -12.97 14.74
CA THR A 454 -4.40 -12.73 13.51
C THR A 454 -5.46 -13.80 13.32
N LEU A 455 -5.10 -15.08 13.48
CA LEU A 455 -6.08 -16.18 13.32
C LEU A 455 -7.19 -16.15 14.37
N LYS A 456 -6.88 -15.76 15.62
CA LYS A 456 -7.92 -15.53 16.64
C LYS A 456 -8.92 -14.47 16.20
N ASN A 457 -8.44 -13.35 15.66
CA ASN A 457 -9.30 -12.25 15.25
C ASN A 457 -10.10 -12.57 13.98
N VAL A 458 -9.50 -13.23 12.99
CA VAL A 458 -10.21 -13.71 11.79
C VAL A 458 -11.28 -14.73 12.18
N GLN A 459 -10.98 -15.66 13.09
CA GLN A 459 -11.97 -16.62 13.60
C GLN A 459 -13.10 -15.94 14.34
N ALA A 460 -12.80 -14.91 15.14
CA ALA A 460 -13.81 -14.13 15.84
C ALA A 460 -14.77 -13.39 14.87
N ILE A 461 -14.31 -13.06 13.66
CA ILE A 461 -15.12 -12.46 12.58
C ILE A 461 -15.88 -13.55 11.82
N TRP A 462 -15.21 -14.62 11.41
CA TRP A 462 -15.77 -15.73 10.62
C TRP A 462 -16.73 -16.64 11.41
N LYS A 463 -16.62 -16.67 12.74
CA LYS A 463 -17.38 -17.49 13.71
C LYS A 463 -17.17 -19.01 13.60
N ARG A 464 -16.43 -19.49 12.60
CA ARG A 464 -16.09 -20.91 12.39
C ARG A 464 -14.58 -21.09 12.35
N PRO A 465 -14.05 -22.33 12.47
CA PRO A 465 -12.61 -22.56 12.44
C PRO A 465 -11.93 -21.95 11.21
N VAL A 466 -10.73 -21.40 11.43
CA VAL A 466 -9.91 -20.78 10.39
C VAL A 466 -8.59 -21.54 10.30
N ASN A 467 -8.21 -21.87 9.08
CA ASN A 467 -7.03 -22.63 8.71
C ASN A 467 -6.11 -21.71 7.90
N LEU A 468 -4.80 -21.76 8.16
CA LEU A 468 -3.79 -21.04 7.41
C LEU A 468 -2.71 -22.01 6.92
N ALA A 469 -2.64 -22.17 5.60
CA ALA A 469 -1.56 -22.91 4.95
C ALA A 469 -0.36 -21.99 4.73
N THR A 470 0.80 -22.40 5.27
CA THR A 470 2.08 -21.69 5.12
C THR A 470 3.25 -22.68 5.14
N VAL A 471 4.45 -22.21 4.80
CA VAL A 471 5.71 -22.94 5.04
C VAL A 471 6.35 -22.40 6.32
N MET A 472 6.80 -23.30 7.20
CA MET A 472 7.58 -23.00 8.41
C MET A 472 8.56 -24.15 8.68
N ASP A 473 9.78 -23.81 9.10
CA ASP A 473 10.89 -24.76 9.27
C ASP A 473 11.14 -25.59 7.99
N GLU A 474 11.04 -24.94 6.81
CA GLU A 474 11.13 -25.57 5.48
C GLU A 474 10.01 -26.60 5.16
N GLU A 475 9.00 -26.75 6.02
CA GLU A 475 7.90 -27.69 5.87
C GLU A 475 6.56 -26.99 5.64
N ALA A 476 5.73 -27.53 4.75
CA ALA A 476 4.37 -27.05 4.57
C ALA A 476 3.48 -27.49 5.75
N ARG A 477 2.86 -26.52 6.42
CA ARG A 477 2.03 -26.72 7.62
C ARG A 477 0.70 -25.97 7.49
N ILE A 478 -0.34 -26.52 8.12
CA ILE A 478 -1.61 -25.82 8.35
C ILE A 478 -1.75 -25.51 9.83
N PHE A 479 -1.92 -24.23 10.13
CA PHE A 479 -2.29 -23.73 11.44
C PHE A 479 -3.80 -23.57 11.49
N THR A 480 -4.46 -24.26 12.41
CA THR A 480 -5.91 -24.21 12.60
C THR A 480 -6.21 -23.58 13.95
N PHE A 481 -7.14 -22.62 13.97
CA PHE A 481 -7.74 -22.13 15.20
C PHE A 481 -9.24 -22.41 15.17
N ASP A 482 -9.72 -23.21 16.13
CA ASP A 482 -11.12 -23.66 16.21
C ASP A 482 -12.01 -22.76 17.09
N GLY A 483 -11.43 -21.72 17.68
CA GLY A 483 -12.06 -20.84 18.66
C GLY A 483 -11.62 -21.11 20.11
N ARG A 484 -10.87 -22.18 20.36
CA ARG A 484 -10.32 -22.52 21.68
C ARG A 484 -8.84 -22.85 21.61
N GLU A 485 -8.44 -23.72 20.70
CA GLU A 485 -7.10 -24.29 20.63
C GLU A 485 -6.45 -24.05 19.27
N PHE A 486 -5.11 -23.95 19.28
CA PHE A 486 -4.28 -23.92 18.08
C PHE A 486 -3.80 -25.32 17.76
N ILE A 487 -4.10 -25.78 16.55
CA ILE A 487 -3.69 -27.10 16.06
C ILE A 487 -2.79 -26.89 14.86
N THR A 488 -1.56 -27.41 14.93
CA THR A 488 -0.64 -27.44 13.80
C THR A 488 -0.65 -28.83 13.20
N THR A 489 -0.93 -28.93 11.90
CA THR A 489 -0.92 -30.19 11.15
C THR A 489 0.04 -30.09 9.96
N PRO A 490 0.90 -31.09 9.72
CA PRO A 490 1.65 -31.19 8.48
C PRO A 490 0.71 -31.25 7.28
N PHE A 491 1.04 -30.56 6.19
CA PHE A 491 0.19 -30.51 5.00
C PHE A 491 -0.03 -31.92 4.39
N SER A 492 0.94 -32.83 4.56
CA SER A 492 0.88 -34.22 4.11
C SER A 492 -0.16 -35.09 4.81
N GLU A 493 -0.64 -34.68 5.99
CA GLU A 493 -1.60 -35.45 6.80
C GLU A 493 -3.06 -35.06 6.54
N LEU A 494 -3.28 -34.12 5.63
CA LEU A 494 -4.61 -33.70 5.23
C LEU A 494 -5.24 -34.72 4.27
N PRO A 495 -6.51 -35.13 4.47
CA PRO A 495 -7.20 -35.93 3.49
C PRO A 495 -7.34 -35.11 2.21
N VAL A 496 -6.58 -35.49 1.17
CA VAL A 496 -6.81 -35.02 -0.19
C VAL A 496 -8.19 -35.53 -0.58
N GLY A 497 -9.13 -34.62 -0.86
CA GLY A 497 -10.49 -34.99 -1.26
C GLY A 497 -10.44 -36.07 -2.35
N GLU A 498 -11.26 -37.10 -2.20
CA GLU A 498 -11.36 -38.24 -3.12
C GLU A 498 -11.77 -37.76 -4.52
N GLY A 499 -10.80 -37.30 -5.31
CA GLY A 499 -11.04 -36.69 -6.62
C GLY A 499 -9.76 -36.35 -7.39
N GLN A 500 -8.60 -36.33 -6.75
CA GLN A 500 -7.30 -36.28 -7.44
C GLN A 500 -6.42 -37.42 -6.97
N LYS A 501 -6.73 -38.64 -7.43
CA LYS A 501 -5.75 -39.72 -7.50
C LYS A 501 -4.89 -39.52 -8.74
N ASP A 502 -4.01 -38.53 -8.68
CA ASP A 502 -2.75 -38.56 -9.43
C ASP A 502 -1.68 -37.99 -8.52
N LYS A 503 -0.88 -38.88 -7.94
CA LYS A 503 0.32 -38.48 -7.20
C LYS A 503 1.23 -37.74 -8.19
N PRO A 504 1.69 -36.51 -7.90
CA PRO A 504 2.72 -35.90 -8.72
C PRO A 504 3.98 -36.78 -8.59
N SER A 505 4.56 -37.10 -9.73
CA SER A 505 5.79 -37.88 -9.79
C SER A 505 6.93 -37.06 -9.15
N GLU A 506 7.98 -37.74 -8.67
CA GLU A 506 9.17 -37.08 -8.09
C GLU A 506 9.86 -36.07 -9.04
N LYS A 507 9.49 -36.08 -10.33
CA LYS A 507 9.92 -35.11 -11.33
C LYS A 507 9.20 -33.76 -11.21
N ASP A 508 7.91 -33.77 -10.88
CA ASP A 508 7.08 -32.55 -10.83
C ASP A 508 7.40 -31.65 -9.62
N LYS A 509 7.96 -32.23 -8.54
CA LYS A 509 8.46 -31.48 -7.37
C LYS A 509 9.73 -30.68 -7.64
N LYS A 510 10.51 -31.03 -8.67
CA LYS A 510 11.76 -30.32 -9.02
C LYS A 510 11.54 -29.16 -9.99
N ASP A 511 10.46 -29.20 -10.79
CA ASP A 511 10.21 -28.19 -11.82
C ASP A 511 9.44 -26.95 -11.30
N LEU A 512 8.78 -27.03 -10.14
CA LEU A 512 8.20 -25.86 -9.44
C LEU A 512 9.25 -25.01 -8.69
N ALA A 513 10.46 -25.52 -8.50
CA ALA A 513 11.57 -24.82 -7.82
C ALA A 513 12.59 -24.21 -8.79
N LYS A 514 12.40 -24.37 -10.11
CA LYS A 514 13.32 -23.86 -11.14
C LYS A 514 12.57 -23.41 -12.39
N LYS A 515 12.01 -22.22 -12.36
CA LYS A 515 11.99 -21.30 -13.51
C LYS A 515 12.05 -19.86 -12.97
N PRO A 516 12.84 -18.99 -13.62
CA PRO A 516 13.32 -17.73 -13.06
C PRO A 516 12.22 -16.73 -12.72
#